data_AF-A0A7Y5WKA6-F1
#
_entry.id   AF-A0A7Y5WKA6-F1
#
_cell.length_a   1.000
_cell.length_b   1.000
_cell.length_c   1.000
_cell.angle_alpha   90.00
_cell.angle_beta   90.00
_cell.angle_gamma   90.00
#
_symmetry.space_group_name_H-M   'P 1'
#
loop_
_entity.id
_entity.type
_entity.pdbx_description
1 polymer ?
#
loop_
_entity_poly.entity_id
_entity_poly.type
_entity_poly.pdbx_seq_one_letter_code
_entity_poly.pdbx_strand_id
1 'polypeptide(L)'
;QVKAMIERQTKDYGWQFLYMGADQDAIEVGSSIGVAAANSMTYSRGRVATAMAATSRNIGRTRSAVAAGVPMREAASLIAFDDEQRAAAQE
;
A
#
# COMPACT_ATOMS: atom_id res chain seq x y z
N GLN A 1 -17.49 -9.88 1.33
CA GLN A 1 -17.23 -9.93 2.79
C GLN A 1 -15.94 -9.21 3.18
N VAL A 2 -14.78 -9.57 2.58
CA VAL A 2 -13.47 -8.94 2.89
C VAL A 2 -13.46 -7.42 2.65
N LYS A 3 -13.98 -6.97 1.51
CA LYS A 3 -14.11 -5.53 1.18
C LYS A 3 -14.81 -4.71 2.26
N ALA A 4 -15.98 -5.15 2.72
CA ALA A 4 -16.71 -4.47 3.78
C ALA A 4 -15.92 -4.40 5.10
N MET A 5 -15.10 -5.41 5.40
CA MET A 5 -14.22 -5.37 6.58
C MET A 5 -13.11 -4.35 6.39
N ILE A 6 -12.42 -4.33 5.24
CA ILE A 6 -11.37 -3.35 4.96
C ILE A 6 -11.91 -1.92 5.04
N GLU A 7 -13.06 -1.65 4.42
CA GLU A 7 -13.72 -0.34 4.46
C GLU A 7 -14.07 0.08 5.88
N ARG A 8 -14.69 -0.82 6.67
CA ARG A 8 -15.03 -0.56 8.07
C ARG A 8 -13.79 -0.27 8.91
N GLN A 9 -12.75 -1.10 8.81
CA GLN A 9 -11.52 -0.90 9.60
C GLN A 9 -10.78 0.38 9.24
N THR A 10 -10.84 0.77 7.95
CA THR A 10 -10.27 2.03 7.47
C THR A 10 -11.03 3.23 8.04
N LYS A 11 -12.37 3.17 8.03
CA LYS A 11 -13.24 4.25 8.50
C LYS A 11 -13.22 4.41 10.03
N ASP A 12 -13.43 3.31 10.75
CA ASP A 12 -13.70 3.34 12.20
C ASP A 12 -12.42 3.36 13.03
N TYR A 13 -11.34 2.75 12.51
CA TYR A 13 -10.09 2.57 13.25
C TYR A 13 -8.87 3.19 12.53
N GLY A 14 -9.06 3.81 11.37
CA GLY A 14 -7.98 4.46 10.63
C GLY A 14 -6.94 3.49 10.06
N TRP A 15 -7.25 2.20 9.96
CA TRP A 15 -6.32 1.20 9.42
C TRP A 15 -5.99 1.51 7.97
N GLN A 16 -4.73 1.29 7.60
CA GLN A 16 -4.27 1.39 6.22
C GLN A 16 -3.86 0.00 5.73
N PHE A 17 -4.28 -0.32 4.52
CA PHE A 17 -4.01 -1.59 3.89
C PHE A 17 -3.12 -1.39 2.67
N LEU A 18 -2.15 -2.28 2.52
CA LEU A 18 -1.33 -2.45 1.33
C LEU A 18 -1.57 -3.86 0.79
N TYR A 19 -1.58 -3.99 -0.54
CA TYR A 19 -1.67 -5.28 -1.20
C TYR A 19 -0.48 -5.46 -2.16
N MET A 20 0.23 -6.57 -2.02
CA MET A 20 1.36 -6.88 -2.89
C MET A 20 1.18 -8.28 -3.47
N GLY A 21 1.37 -8.41 -4.77
CA GLY A 21 1.24 -9.68 -5.49
C GLY A 21 2.45 -9.94 -6.37
N ALA A 22 3.05 -11.13 -6.22
CA ALA A 22 4.09 -11.59 -7.14
C ALA A 22 3.47 -12.07 -8.46
N ASP A 23 3.98 -11.61 -9.59
CA ASP A 23 3.62 -12.07 -10.96
C ASP A 23 2.10 -12.17 -11.25
N GLN A 24 1.29 -11.30 -10.65
CA GLN A 24 -0.17 -11.26 -10.82
C GLN A 24 -0.66 -9.80 -10.93
N ASP A 25 -1.87 -9.54 -11.42
CA ASP A 25 -2.43 -8.19 -11.34
C ASP A 25 -2.87 -7.86 -9.90
N ALA A 26 -1.93 -7.37 -9.10
CA ALA A 26 -2.17 -7.02 -7.71
C ALA A 26 -3.06 -5.78 -7.58
N ILE A 27 -3.12 -4.93 -8.61
CA ILE A 27 -3.95 -3.72 -8.61
C ILE A 27 -5.41 -4.13 -8.76
N GLU A 28 -5.71 -4.99 -9.73
CA GLU A 28 -7.05 -5.54 -9.93
C GLU A 28 -7.50 -6.35 -8.69
N VAL A 29 -6.68 -7.31 -8.24
CA VAL A 29 -7.04 -8.18 -7.12
C VAL A 29 -7.20 -7.36 -5.83
N GLY A 30 -6.27 -6.46 -5.52
CA GLY A 30 -6.36 -5.59 -4.35
C GLY A 30 -7.62 -4.71 -4.36
N SER A 31 -7.96 -4.14 -5.52
CA SER A 31 -9.17 -3.33 -5.68
C SER A 31 -10.45 -4.15 -5.48
N SER A 32 -10.47 -5.41 -5.94
CA SER A 32 -11.62 -6.30 -5.76
C SER A 32 -11.94 -6.58 -4.29
N ILE A 33 -10.92 -6.57 -3.43
CA ILE A 33 -11.07 -6.78 -1.98
C ILE A 33 -11.11 -5.48 -1.18
N GLY A 34 -11.12 -4.31 -1.80
CA GLY A 34 -11.28 -3.02 -1.14
C GLY A 34 -9.99 -2.30 -0.75
N VAL A 35 -8.82 -2.78 -1.17
CA VAL A 35 -7.57 -2.02 -1.06
C VAL A 35 -7.52 -1.00 -2.19
N ALA A 36 -7.17 0.25 -1.89
CA ALA A 36 -7.03 1.29 -2.91
C ALA A 36 -5.98 0.88 -3.95
N ALA A 37 -6.25 1.10 -5.24
CA ALA A 37 -5.31 0.77 -6.32
C ALA A 37 -3.92 1.39 -6.09
N ALA A 38 -3.86 2.62 -5.59
CA ALA A 38 -2.62 3.32 -5.20
C ALA A 38 -1.81 2.59 -4.12
N ASN A 39 -2.45 1.77 -3.29
CA ASN A 39 -1.84 0.98 -2.22
C ASN A 39 -1.58 -0.47 -2.66
N SER A 40 -1.71 -0.76 -3.96
CA SER A 40 -1.40 -2.06 -4.53
C SER A 40 -0.15 -1.99 -5.41
N MET A 41 0.66 -3.04 -5.34
CA MET A 41 1.86 -3.20 -6.15
C MET A 41 2.02 -4.64 -6.64
N THR A 42 2.09 -4.81 -7.94
CA THR A 42 2.63 -6.04 -8.52
C THR A 42 4.15 -5.98 -8.44
N TYR A 43 4.79 -7.09 -8.12
CA TYR A 43 6.24 -7.23 -8.22
C TYR A 43 6.63 -8.53 -8.94
N SER A 44 7.75 -8.51 -9.64
CA SER A 44 8.32 -9.71 -10.26
C SER A 44 9.02 -10.57 -9.22
N ARG A 45 9.05 -11.90 -9.35
CA ARG A 45 9.78 -12.80 -8.41
C ARG A 45 11.20 -12.36 -8.06
N GLY A 46 11.94 -11.83 -9.03
CA GLY A 46 13.32 -11.33 -8.83
C GLY A 46 13.42 -10.00 -8.09
N ARG A 47 12.29 -9.35 -7.79
CA ARG A 47 12.20 -7.97 -7.29
C ARG A 47 11.55 -7.85 -5.92
N VAL A 48 11.46 -8.96 -5.18
CA VAL A 48 10.94 -8.98 -3.80
C VAL A 48 11.65 -7.94 -2.92
N ALA A 49 12.99 -7.85 -3.01
CA ALA A 49 13.76 -6.89 -2.24
C ALA A 49 13.39 -5.43 -2.58
N THR A 50 13.24 -5.10 -3.87
CA THR A 50 12.83 -3.78 -4.34
C THR A 50 11.43 -3.42 -3.83
N ALA A 51 10.48 -4.34 -3.98
CA ALA A 51 9.10 -4.20 -3.49
C ALA A 51 9.03 -3.98 -1.97
N MET A 52 9.77 -4.79 -1.20
CA MET A 52 9.82 -4.65 0.26
C MET A 52 10.52 -3.36 0.70
N ALA A 53 11.54 -2.91 -0.03
CA ALA A 53 12.21 -1.65 0.25
C ALA A 53 11.28 -0.45 0.01
N ALA A 54 10.54 -0.42 -1.10
CA ALA A 54 9.53 0.60 -1.37
C ALA A 54 8.44 0.63 -0.30
N THR A 55 7.89 -0.54 0.03
CA THR A 55 6.88 -0.71 1.08
C THR A 55 7.37 -0.21 2.44
N SER A 56 8.58 -0.60 2.83
CA SER A 56 9.19 -0.17 4.10
C SER A 56 9.39 1.34 4.16
N ARG A 57 9.83 1.97 3.05
CA ARG A 57 9.96 3.43 2.96
C ARG A 57 8.61 4.12 3.13
N ASN A 58 7.56 3.65 2.43
CA ASN A 58 6.22 4.25 2.48
C ASN A 58 5.60 4.14 3.89
N ILE A 59 5.74 2.97 4.54
CA ILE A 59 5.31 2.78 5.93
C ILE A 59 6.12 3.67 6.87
N GLY A 60 7.44 3.74 6.68
CA GLY A 60 8.35 4.56 7.49
C GLY A 60 7.96 6.04 7.44
N ARG A 61 7.78 6.62 6.25
CA ARG A 61 7.37 8.02 6.10
C ARG A 61 5.99 8.30 6.69
N THR A 62 5.04 7.38 6.54
CA THR A 62 3.70 7.50 7.12
C THR A 62 3.79 7.56 8.64
N ARG A 63 4.56 6.64 9.25
CA ARG A 63 4.77 6.61 10.71
C ARG A 63 5.51 7.85 11.21
N SER A 64 6.53 8.31 10.49
CA SER A 64 7.27 9.53 10.84
C SER A 64 6.38 10.77 10.79
N ALA A 65 5.50 10.90 9.79
CA ALA A 65 4.55 12.01 9.70
C ALA A 65 3.58 11.99 10.90
N VAL A 66 3.05 10.82 11.26
CA VAL A 66 2.19 10.67 12.44
C VAL A 66 2.92 11.04 13.73
N ALA A 67 4.17 10.59 13.88
CA ALA A 67 5.01 10.94 15.03
C ALA A 67 5.29 12.45 15.11
N ALA A 68 5.32 13.15 13.97
CA ALA A 68 5.45 14.60 13.88
C ALA A 68 4.11 15.35 14.10
N GLY A 69 3.02 14.65 14.42
CA GLY A 69 1.72 15.24 14.72
C GLY A 69 0.75 15.34 13.54
N VAL A 70 1.12 14.85 12.35
CA VAL A 70 0.20 14.79 11.21
C VAL A 70 -0.92 13.78 11.51
N PRO A 71 -2.21 14.14 11.37
CA PRO A 71 -3.30 13.19 11.58
C PRO A 71 -3.20 11.98 10.64
N MET A 72 -3.51 10.78 11.14
CA MET A 72 -3.39 9.55 10.35
C MET A 72 -4.14 9.60 9.02
N ARG A 73 -5.31 10.26 8.97
CA ARG A 73 -6.12 10.41 7.74
C ARG A 73 -5.37 11.18 6.64
N GLU A 74 -4.52 12.14 7.02
CA GLU A 74 -3.73 12.93 6.08
C GLU A 74 -2.44 12.18 5.71
N ALA A 75 -1.75 11.63 6.71
CA ALA A 75 -0.55 10.83 6.53
C ALA A 75 -0.80 9.55 5.71
N ALA A 76 -2.02 9.01 5.70
CA ALA A 76 -2.40 7.80 4.97
C ALA A 76 -2.06 7.87 3.47
N SER A 77 -2.14 9.04 2.85
CA SER A 77 -1.75 9.23 1.45
C SER A 77 -0.28 8.87 1.19
N LEU A 78 0.56 8.93 2.22
CA LEU A 78 1.97 8.59 2.14
C LEU A 78 2.21 7.07 2.02
N ILE A 79 1.21 6.23 2.24
CA ILE A 79 1.40 4.78 2.10
C ILE A 79 1.38 4.31 0.63
N ALA A 80 0.82 5.13 -0.27
CA ALA A 80 0.65 4.82 -1.69
C ALA A 80 1.99 4.62 -2.42
N PHE A 81 1.99 3.69 -3.38
CA PHE A 81 3.09 3.46 -4.31
C PHE A 81 3.02 4.46 -5.46
N ASP A 82 4.15 5.11 -5.73
CA ASP A 82 4.33 5.93 -6.94
C ASP A 82 4.71 5.06 -8.15
N ASP A 83 4.70 5.68 -9.33
CA ASP A 83 4.95 4.97 -10.59
C ASP A 83 6.40 4.48 -10.72
N GLU A 84 7.37 5.20 -10.13
CA GLU A 84 8.78 4.81 -10.12
C GLU A 84 8.98 3.52 -9.29
N GLN A 85 8.36 3.47 -8.10
CA GLN A 85 8.36 2.29 -7.25
C GLN A 85 7.75 1.08 -7.95
N ARG A 86 6.65 1.28 -8.70
CA ARG A 86 6.00 0.20 -9.47
C ARG A 86 6.84 -0.29 -10.64
N ALA A 87 7.43 0.62 -11.41
CA ALA A 87 8.30 0.27 -12.52
C ALA A 87 9.51 -0.54 -12.02
N ALA A 88 10.18 -0.07 -10.97
CA ALA A 88 11.34 -0.74 -10.38
C ALA A 88 11.01 -2.13 -9.79
N ALA A 89 9.76 -2.37 -9.40
CA ALA A 89 9.30 -3.67 -8.91
C ALA A 89 8.97 -4.67 -10.02
N GLN A 90 8.86 -4.22 -11.28
CA GLN A 90 8.47 -5.04 -12.44
C GLN A 90 9.64 -5.36 -13.39
N GLU A 91 10.41 -4.35 -13.77
CA GLU A 91 11.66 -4.50 -14.55
C GLU A 91 12.64 -5.41 -13.84
#